data_AF-A0A9N8Z1M9-F1
#
_entry.id   AF-A0A9N8Z1M9-F1
#
_cell.length_a   1.000
_cell.length_b   1.000
_cell.length_c   1.000
_cell.angle_alpha   90.00
_cell.angle_beta   90.00
_cell.angle_gamma   90.00
#
_symmetry.space_group_name_H-M   'P 1'
#
loop_
_entity.id
_entity.type
_entity.pdbx_description
1 polymer ?
#
loop_
_entity_poly.entity_id
_entity_poly.type
_entity_poly.pdbx_seq_one_letter_code
_entity_poly.pdbx_strand_id
1 'polypeptide(L)'
;MSIITDGLSLASRKSVRDDFTNKIPEFKKNLNSITGYDYEFVVDFSKIHANTVKAAPENNEWITKNLGNIAFQYFDSLISNINIQDNYNEVSIADGNIYIKTQPCYYGTNTGNIGYNILELLKSSDEILPLITKTNIRDGWEKQTTSLKKSLKQVLGEDYEYVIDWEDIYLKAISANEDNSNWLSSRLGEIVYAYFESLIKYINEYAKKDDLVRSELVNVIYTKKFYFIYDDDINDYNAIEVKDGELYIKVKPESLGTNSSIGYYIIDVIKNPNDVLPLRTKKSIRDEWEKEIPSLKKQLNKCLGEDYQFKIDFDEIYMQVSKANEDNTDWFSKSLGNITLQYFSSLIKYIEDYTKDDLIRQEFLDLTNTRNFHLVMDVDVEDYHDVKINNGGLYIMVNPARFGTNASPGYDIVERLHAPDSVLPVITKVNIRDQWTMKIPTLKKKLKEAVHDEIEFVVDFDNIFETAKKNSDDDGKWIKNKLGEIVFAYFESLVANIVKDDMVRDNFVDIVKTKRIYFVFDDEVKDYNDILVNEDALYIRVGPKYLGTNSSNIGYNIIDVL
;
A
#
# COMPACT_ATOMS: atom_id res chain seq x y z
N MET A 1 45.18 -29.09 -48.88
CA MET A 1 45.23 -27.64 -49.14
C MET A 1 45.19 -27.44 -50.63
N SER A 2 44.18 -26.74 -51.13
CA SER A 2 43.99 -26.51 -52.55
C SER A 2 44.07 -25.01 -52.84
N ILE A 3 45.15 -24.59 -53.49
CA ILE A 3 45.41 -23.18 -53.84
C ILE A 3 45.38 -23.06 -55.36
N ILE A 4 44.39 -22.37 -55.90
CA ILE A 4 44.21 -22.19 -57.35
C ILE A 4 44.72 -20.81 -57.75
N THR A 5 45.68 -20.75 -58.68
CA THR A 5 46.34 -19.50 -59.13
C THR A 5 46.39 -19.34 -60.65
N ASP A 6 45.56 -20.11 -61.37
CA ASP A 6 45.53 -20.13 -62.82
C ASP A 6 45.13 -18.76 -63.39
N GLY A 7 45.88 -18.29 -64.40
CA GLY A 7 45.64 -16.98 -65.01
C GLY A 7 46.15 -15.77 -64.21
N LEU A 8 46.73 -15.97 -63.02
CA LEU A 8 47.35 -14.89 -62.25
C LEU A 8 48.70 -14.44 -62.81
N SER A 9 48.98 -13.15 -62.70
CA SER A 9 50.27 -12.56 -63.04
C SER A 9 51.41 -13.16 -62.19
N LEU A 10 52.67 -13.03 -62.64
CA LEU A 10 53.83 -13.49 -61.86
C LEU A 10 53.93 -12.77 -60.50
N ALA A 11 53.57 -11.48 -60.46
CA ALA A 11 53.55 -10.69 -59.23
C ALA A 11 52.49 -11.20 -58.23
N SER A 12 51.27 -11.49 -58.72
CA SER A 12 50.20 -12.08 -57.92
C SER A 12 50.59 -13.46 -57.38
N ARG A 13 51.13 -14.34 -58.24
CA ARG A 13 51.60 -15.67 -57.82
C ARG A 13 52.73 -15.59 -56.80
N LYS A 14 53.63 -14.63 -56.94
CA LYS A 14 54.70 -14.37 -55.97
C LYS A 14 54.11 -13.96 -54.61
N SER A 15 53.17 -13.00 -54.56
CA SER A 15 52.51 -12.61 -53.31
C SER A 15 51.75 -13.79 -52.67
N VAL A 16 50.97 -14.55 -53.45
CA VAL A 16 50.28 -15.74 -52.93
C VAL A 16 51.26 -16.74 -52.31
N ARG A 17 52.36 -17.06 -53.00
CA ARG A 17 53.37 -17.98 -52.47
C ARG A 17 54.01 -17.44 -51.19
N ASP A 18 54.54 -16.22 -51.26
CA ASP A 18 55.40 -15.65 -50.21
C ASP A 18 54.58 -15.33 -48.95
N ASP A 19 53.37 -14.80 -49.11
CA ASP A 19 52.57 -14.26 -48.00
C ASP A 19 51.42 -15.15 -47.54
N PHE A 20 50.93 -16.08 -48.38
CA PHE A 20 49.87 -17.01 -48.01
C PHE A 20 50.39 -18.45 -47.87
N THR A 21 50.88 -19.05 -48.97
CA THR A 21 51.27 -20.46 -49.02
C THR A 21 52.36 -20.82 -48.01
N ASN A 22 53.32 -19.93 -47.77
CA ASN A 22 54.39 -20.18 -46.80
C ASN A 22 53.94 -20.03 -45.34
N LYS A 23 52.95 -19.17 -45.05
CA LYS A 23 52.50 -18.86 -43.69
C LYS A 23 51.35 -19.76 -43.21
N ILE A 24 50.54 -20.25 -44.15
CA ILE A 24 49.35 -21.04 -43.85
C ILE A 24 49.63 -22.37 -43.11
N PRO A 25 50.77 -23.06 -43.23
CA PRO A 25 51.03 -24.26 -42.42
C PRO A 25 51.17 -23.95 -40.91
N GLU A 26 51.79 -22.82 -40.57
CA GLU A 26 51.91 -22.37 -39.17
C GLU A 26 50.55 -21.94 -38.63
N PHE A 27 49.79 -21.17 -39.41
CA PHE A 27 48.40 -20.83 -39.09
C PHE A 27 47.55 -22.08 -38.87
N LYS A 28 47.61 -23.05 -39.78
CA LYS A 28 46.90 -24.34 -39.68
C LYS A 28 47.28 -25.06 -38.38
N LYS A 29 48.56 -25.13 -38.05
CA LYS A 29 49.02 -25.74 -36.79
C LYS A 29 48.40 -25.04 -35.58
N ASN A 30 48.37 -23.71 -35.56
CA ASN A 30 47.78 -22.93 -34.47
C ASN A 30 46.27 -23.17 -34.38
N LEU A 31 45.55 -23.08 -35.50
CA LEU A 31 44.10 -23.34 -35.56
C LEU A 31 43.76 -24.75 -35.08
N ASN A 32 44.50 -25.76 -35.56
CA ASN A 32 44.33 -27.15 -35.13
C ASN A 32 44.60 -27.32 -33.62
N SER A 33 45.57 -26.59 -33.05
CA SER A 33 45.86 -26.66 -31.62
C SER A 33 44.77 -26.05 -30.74
N ILE A 34 44.07 -25.02 -31.25
CA ILE A 34 42.99 -24.34 -30.53
C ILE A 34 41.70 -25.13 -30.60
N THR A 35 41.40 -25.70 -31.76
CA THR A 35 40.10 -26.31 -32.08
C THR A 35 40.07 -27.83 -31.93
N GLY A 36 41.22 -28.49 -32.02
CA GLY A 36 41.33 -29.95 -32.06
C GLY A 36 41.02 -30.61 -33.40
N TYR A 37 40.72 -29.85 -34.46
CA TYR A 37 40.39 -30.37 -35.80
C TYR A 37 41.51 -30.16 -36.80
N ASP A 38 41.61 -31.04 -37.81
CA ASP A 38 42.54 -30.85 -38.93
C ASP A 38 41.84 -30.17 -40.12
N TYR A 39 42.05 -28.86 -40.29
CA TYR A 39 41.38 -28.12 -41.36
C TYR A 39 42.07 -28.25 -42.71
N GLU A 40 41.26 -28.30 -43.77
CA GLU A 40 41.73 -28.10 -45.14
C GLU A 40 41.37 -26.69 -45.64
N PHE A 41 42.38 -25.98 -46.13
CA PHE A 41 42.21 -24.66 -46.74
C PHE A 41 42.07 -24.79 -48.26
N VAL A 42 40.99 -24.23 -48.79
CA VAL A 42 40.72 -24.13 -50.23
C VAL A 42 40.58 -22.65 -50.58
N VAL A 43 41.45 -22.12 -51.44
CA VAL A 43 41.41 -20.71 -51.87
C VAL A 43 41.61 -20.62 -53.37
N ASP A 44 40.64 -20.03 -54.06
CA ASP A 44 40.71 -19.72 -55.50
C ASP A 44 41.11 -18.27 -55.70
N PHE A 45 42.43 -18.02 -55.70
CA PHE A 45 42.98 -16.68 -55.85
C PHE A 45 42.72 -16.09 -57.24
N SER A 46 42.53 -16.93 -58.24
CA SER A 46 42.22 -16.53 -59.61
C SER A 46 40.86 -15.83 -59.67
N LYS A 47 39.85 -16.44 -59.04
CA LYS A 47 38.51 -15.84 -58.92
C LYS A 47 38.51 -14.61 -58.05
N ILE A 48 39.20 -14.64 -56.90
CA ILE A 48 39.31 -13.48 -56.00
C ILE A 48 39.92 -12.30 -56.76
N HIS A 49 41.08 -12.47 -57.38
CA HIS A 49 41.75 -11.40 -58.13
C HIS A 49 40.88 -10.84 -59.26
N ALA A 50 40.33 -11.72 -60.10
CA ALA A 50 39.51 -11.29 -61.23
C ALA A 50 38.26 -10.50 -60.80
N ASN A 51 37.59 -10.95 -59.74
CA ASN A 51 36.40 -10.28 -59.21
C ASN A 51 36.74 -8.95 -58.53
N THR A 52 37.80 -8.91 -57.72
CA THR A 52 38.23 -7.71 -56.99
C THR A 52 38.71 -6.62 -57.95
N VAL A 53 39.56 -6.97 -58.93
CA VAL A 53 40.03 -6.02 -59.94
C VAL A 53 38.90 -5.49 -60.81
N LYS A 54 37.91 -6.33 -61.13
CA LYS A 54 36.71 -5.88 -61.84
C LYS A 54 35.89 -4.88 -61.02
N ALA A 55 35.83 -5.05 -59.71
CA ALA A 55 35.04 -4.20 -58.81
C ALA A 55 35.74 -2.90 -58.42
N ALA A 56 37.08 -2.88 -58.38
CA ALA A 56 37.90 -1.72 -58.02
C ALA A 56 39.14 -1.62 -58.94
N PRO A 57 38.95 -1.30 -60.23
CA PRO A 57 40.03 -1.33 -61.23
C PRO A 57 41.19 -0.38 -60.92
N GLU A 58 40.92 0.74 -60.24
CA GLU A 58 41.91 1.70 -59.77
C GLU A 58 42.91 1.11 -58.76
N ASN A 59 42.53 0.04 -58.06
CA ASN A 59 43.37 -0.62 -57.06
C ASN A 59 44.12 -1.85 -57.60
N ASN A 60 44.04 -2.12 -58.91
CA ASN A 60 44.56 -3.37 -59.51
C ASN A 60 46.03 -3.63 -59.17
N GLU A 61 46.90 -2.62 -59.22
CA GLU A 61 48.31 -2.79 -58.91
C GLU A 61 48.54 -3.18 -57.44
N TRP A 62 47.83 -2.54 -56.51
CA TRP A 62 47.91 -2.83 -55.09
C TRP A 62 47.38 -4.24 -54.78
N ILE A 63 46.20 -4.59 -55.32
CA ILE A 63 45.61 -5.94 -55.17
C ILE A 63 46.57 -6.99 -55.73
N THR A 64 47.14 -6.75 -56.92
CA THR A 64 48.08 -7.66 -57.58
C THR A 64 49.33 -7.93 -56.74
N LYS A 65 49.85 -6.91 -56.05
CA LYS A 65 51.06 -7.02 -55.22
C LYS A 65 50.81 -7.58 -53.82
N ASN A 66 49.59 -7.49 -53.30
CA ASN A 66 49.27 -7.84 -51.91
C ASN A 66 48.25 -8.99 -51.78
N LEU A 67 47.84 -9.62 -52.88
CA LEU A 67 46.78 -10.63 -52.92
C LEU A 67 46.96 -11.74 -51.87
N GLY A 68 48.18 -12.28 -51.74
CA GLY A 68 48.47 -13.33 -50.76
C GLY A 68 48.42 -12.83 -49.32
N ASN A 69 49.00 -11.66 -49.06
CA ASN A 69 49.03 -11.06 -47.73
C ASN A 69 47.63 -10.69 -47.25
N ILE A 70 46.80 -10.12 -48.12
CA ILE A 70 45.41 -9.79 -47.81
C ILE A 70 44.65 -11.07 -47.45
N ALA A 71 44.69 -12.11 -48.30
CA ALA A 71 44.03 -13.38 -47.96
C ALA A 71 44.54 -13.97 -46.64
N PHE A 72 45.85 -13.93 -46.38
CA PHE A 72 46.39 -14.43 -45.12
C PHE A 72 45.82 -13.68 -43.92
N GLN A 73 45.74 -12.35 -43.99
CA GLN A 73 45.12 -11.54 -42.94
C GLN A 73 43.65 -11.91 -42.69
N TYR A 74 42.89 -12.32 -43.73
CA TYR A 74 41.52 -12.80 -43.54
C TYR A 74 41.48 -14.06 -42.66
N PHE A 75 42.39 -15.01 -42.87
CA PHE A 75 42.47 -16.22 -42.05
C PHE A 75 43.06 -15.95 -40.67
N ASP A 76 44.15 -15.20 -40.59
CA ASP A 76 44.82 -14.84 -39.32
C ASP A 76 43.88 -14.10 -38.37
N SER A 77 43.03 -13.24 -38.92
CA SER A 77 42.01 -12.53 -38.16
C SER A 77 40.91 -13.44 -37.64
N LEU A 78 40.59 -14.55 -38.32
CA LEU A 78 39.61 -15.53 -37.84
C LEU A 78 40.03 -16.20 -36.53
N ILE A 79 41.34 -16.35 -36.29
CA ILE A 79 41.86 -16.78 -34.98
C ILE A 79 41.82 -15.65 -33.96
N SER A 80 42.17 -14.43 -34.38
CA SER A 80 42.36 -13.28 -33.48
C SER A 80 41.05 -12.67 -32.98
N ASN A 81 39.93 -12.84 -33.70
CA ASN A 81 38.73 -12.02 -33.54
C ASN A 81 37.49 -12.79 -33.08
N ILE A 82 37.63 -13.54 -32.00
CA ILE A 82 36.54 -14.30 -31.37
C ILE A 82 35.49 -13.37 -30.65
N ASN A 83 35.46 -12.05 -30.87
CA ASN A 83 34.44 -11.15 -30.27
C ASN A 83 34.19 -9.82 -31.03
N ILE A 84 32.92 -9.55 -31.44
CA ILE A 84 32.17 -8.27 -31.67
C ILE A 84 32.83 -7.15 -32.54
N GLN A 85 32.22 -6.33 -33.42
CA GLN A 85 31.19 -6.39 -34.50
C GLN A 85 31.46 -5.17 -35.44
N ASP A 86 31.55 -5.35 -36.78
CA ASP A 86 30.99 -4.47 -37.85
C ASP A 86 31.41 -4.87 -39.29
N ASN A 87 30.53 -4.58 -40.26
CA ASN A 87 30.28 -5.39 -41.47
C ASN A 87 30.99 -4.95 -42.76
N TYR A 88 31.95 -5.77 -43.22
CA TYR A 88 32.47 -5.81 -44.61
C TYR A 88 32.72 -7.24 -45.13
N ASN A 89 32.90 -8.17 -44.18
CA ASN A 89 33.22 -9.57 -44.41
C ASN A 89 32.22 -10.41 -43.61
N GLU A 90 31.58 -11.38 -44.25
CA GLU A 90 30.60 -12.30 -43.64
C GLU A 90 31.27 -13.66 -43.43
N VAL A 91 31.23 -14.19 -42.21
CA VAL A 91 31.54 -15.60 -41.97
C VAL A 91 30.23 -16.37 -41.93
N SER A 92 30.19 -17.54 -42.57
CA SER A 92 29.05 -18.45 -42.52
C SER A 92 29.54 -19.88 -42.41
N ILE A 93 28.81 -20.75 -41.71
CA ILE A 93 29.13 -22.19 -41.61
C ILE A 93 28.08 -22.96 -42.40
N ALA A 94 28.51 -23.80 -43.36
CA ALA A 94 27.62 -24.70 -44.08
C ALA A 94 28.32 -26.03 -44.35
N ASP A 95 27.60 -27.14 -44.14
CA ASP A 95 28.11 -28.51 -44.33
C ASP A 95 29.44 -28.80 -43.62
N GLY A 96 29.61 -28.26 -42.40
CA GLY A 96 30.84 -28.38 -41.62
C GLY A 96 32.03 -27.53 -42.11
N ASN A 97 31.82 -26.69 -43.12
CA ASN A 97 32.84 -25.79 -43.66
C ASN A 97 32.59 -24.34 -43.21
N ILE A 98 33.67 -23.65 -42.84
CA ILE A 98 33.64 -22.21 -42.56
C ILE A 98 33.93 -21.47 -43.86
N TYR A 99 32.98 -20.65 -44.29
CA TYR A 99 33.12 -19.77 -45.45
C TYR A 99 33.34 -18.35 -44.99
N ILE A 100 34.38 -17.70 -45.51
CA ILE A 100 34.60 -16.26 -45.37
C ILE A 100 34.21 -15.62 -46.70
N LYS A 101 33.09 -14.89 -46.71
CA LYS A 101 32.60 -14.14 -47.86
C LYS A 101 32.98 -12.67 -47.68
N THR A 102 33.36 -12.03 -48.78
CA THR A 102 33.68 -10.61 -48.81
C THR A 102 33.19 -10.02 -50.11
N GLN A 103 32.69 -8.79 -50.07
CA GLN A 103 32.30 -8.12 -51.30
C GLN A 103 33.57 -7.74 -52.07
N PRO A 104 33.63 -7.97 -53.39
CA PRO A 104 34.85 -7.72 -54.16
C PRO A 104 35.39 -6.29 -54.03
N CYS A 105 34.55 -5.27 -53.91
CA CYS A 105 34.98 -3.87 -53.72
C CYS A 105 35.56 -3.57 -52.32
N TYR A 106 35.35 -4.43 -51.33
CA TYR A 106 35.84 -4.27 -49.95
C TYR A 106 36.98 -5.25 -49.60
N TYR A 107 37.50 -6.00 -50.57
CA TYR A 107 38.59 -6.94 -50.34
C TYR A 107 39.85 -6.24 -49.79
N GLY A 108 40.29 -6.65 -48.60
CA GLY A 108 41.42 -6.02 -47.89
C GLY A 108 41.04 -4.87 -46.95
N THR A 109 39.74 -4.57 -46.84
CA THR A 109 39.22 -3.61 -45.85
C THR A 109 38.81 -4.37 -44.59
N ASN A 110 39.21 -3.86 -43.41
CA ASN A 110 38.85 -4.41 -42.10
C ASN A 110 39.09 -5.93 -41.99
N THR A 111 40.24 -6.39 -42.49
CA THR A 111 40.62 -7.80 -42.44
C THR A 111 40.75 -8.29 -41.00
N GLY A 112 41.24 -7.42 -40.12
CA GLY A 112 41.26 -7.58 -38.66
C GLY A 112 39.90 -7.76 -38.00
N ASN A 113 38.79 -7.83 -38.74
CA ASN A 113 37.43 -7.98 -38.23
C ASN A 113 36.75 -9.30 -38.62
N ILE A 114 37.49 -10.23 -39.23
CA ILE A 114 36.91 -11.46 -39.76
C ILE A 114 36.82 -12.52 -38.67
N GLY A 115 35.67 -13.20 -38.58
CA GLY A 115 35.43 -14.21 -37.56
C GLY A 115 34.74 -13.69 -36.30
N TYR A 116 34.34 -12.42 -36.26
CA TYR A 116 33.69 -11.81 -35.09
C TYR A 116 32.44 -12.52 -34.58
N ASN A 117 31.66 -13.11 -35.49
CA ASN A 117 30.45 -13.86 -35.16
C ASN A 117 30.69 -15.38 -35.14
N ILE A 118 31.94 -15.86 -35.19
CA ILE A 118 32.18 -17.30 -35.37
C ILE A 118 31.62 -18.13 -34.21
N LEU A 119 31.66 -17.62 -32.97
CA LEU A 119 31.06 -18.32 -31.83
C LEU A 119 29.52 -18.35 -31.87
N GLU A 120 28.90 -17.37 -32.54
CA GLU A 120 27.45 -17.36 -32.77
C GLU A 120 27.06 -18.41 -33.82
N LEU A 121 27.93 -18.63 -34.80
CA LEU A 121 27.72 -19.61 -35.88
C LEU A 121 28.08 -21.03 -35.45
N LEU A 122 28.95 -21.20 -34.45
CA LEU A 122 29.32 -22.49 -33.89
C LEU A 122 28.21 -23.02 -32.97
N LYS A 123 27.17 -23.54 -33.60
CA LYS A 123 26.18 -24.45 -33.00
C LYS A 123 26.11 -25.72 -33.82
N SER A 124 25.89 -26.87 -33.17
CA SER A 124 25.51 -28.06 -33.96
C SER A 124 24.15 -27.82 -34.62
N SER A 125 23.84 -28.55 -35.70
CA SER A 125 22.55 -28.41 -36.41
C SER A 125 21.33 -28.58 -35.51
N ASP A 126 21.49 -29.30 -34.41
CA ASP A 126 20.42 -29.71 -33.52
C ASP A 126 20.40 -28.88 -32.21
N GLU A 127 21.35 -27.95 -32.04
CA GLU A 127 21.47 -27.11 -30.84
C GLU A 127 20.82 -25.74 -31.04
N ILE A 128 19.98 -25.35 -30.09
CA ILE A 128 19.31 -24.04 -30.08
C ILE A 128 20.26 -22.95 -29.59
N LEU A 129 21.00 -23.22 -28.50
CA LEU A 129 21.90 -22.25 -27.86
C LEU A 129 23.26 -22.17 -28.58
N PRO A 130 23.68 -20.99 -29.05
CA PRO A 130 25.04 -20.79 -29.56
C PRO A 130 26.11 -21.04 -28.50
N LEU A 131 27.33 -21.38 -28.92
CA LEU A 131 28.45 -21.62 -28.02
C LEU A 131 28.76 -20.40 -27.12
N ILE A 132 28.65 -19.18 -27.66
CA ILE A 132 28.82 -17.95 -26.87
C ILE A 132 27.80 -17.86 -25.72
N THR A 133 26.53 -18.23 -25.99
CA THR A 133 25.46 -18.23 -24.99
C THR A 133 25.67 -19.33 -23.96
N LYS A 134 26.03 -20.54 -24.37
CA LYS A 134 26.38 -21.64 -23.44
C LYS A 134 27.54 -21.26 -22.53
N THR A 135 28.55 -20.60 -23.09
CA THR A 135 29.71 -20.12 -22.33
C THR A 135 29.28 -19.09 -21.29
N ASN A 136 28.43 -18.14 -21.68
CA ASN A 136 27.91 -17.15 -20.74
C ASN A 136 26.96 -17.75 -19.69
N ILE A 137 26.14 -18.76 -20.01
CA ILE A 137 25.33 -19.47 -19.01
C ILE A 137 26.23 -20.17 -17.99
N ARG A 138 27.26 -20.90 -18.45
CA ARG A 138 28.23 -21.53 -17.56
C ARG A 138 28.91 -20.52 -16.63
N ASP A 139 29.41 -19.42 -17.20
CA ASP A 139 30.26 -18.48 -16.47
C ASP A 139 29.46 -17.45 -15.66
N GLY A 140 28.39 -16.92 -16.25
CA GLY A 140 27.49 -15.91 -15.67
C GLY A 140 26.45 -16.49 -14.71
N TRP A 141 26.00 -17.73 -14.91
CA TRP A 141 24.98 -18.36 -14.07
C TRP A 141 25.52 -19.54 -13.25
N GLU A 142 25.98 -20.62 -13.88
CA GLU A 142 26.27 -21.89 -13.18
C GLU A 142 27.35 -21.73 -12.10
N LYS A 143 28.45 -21.04 -12.44
CA LYS A 143 29.54 -20.75 -11.50
C LYS A 143 29.11 -19.86 -10.34
N GLN A 144 28.16 -18.95 -10.57
CA GLN A 144 27.73 -17.97 -9.56
C GLN A 144 26.59 -18.50 -8.68
N THR A 145 25.77 -19.42 -9.19
CA THR A 145 24.58 -19.97 -8.51
C THR A 145 24.87 -20.53 -7.11
N THR A 146 26.09 -21.02 -6.86
CA THR A 146 26.48 -21.55 -5.54
C THR A 146 26.40 -20.50 -4.44
N SER A 147 26.71 -19.23 -4.72
CA SER A 147 26.64 -18.14 -3.73
C SER A 147 25.18 -17.83 -3.36
N LEU A 148 24.28 -17.79 -4.35
CA LEU A 148 22.85 -17.56 -4.17
C LEU A 148 22.23 -18.68 -3.32
N LYS A 149 22.48 -19.94 -3.65
CA LYS A 149 21.99 -21.10 -2.89
C LYS A 149 22.47 -21.08 -1.44
N LYS A 150 23.76 -20.79 -1.23
CA LYS A 150 24.33 -20.68 0.12
C LYS A 150 23.66 -19.55 0.92
N SER A 151 23.46 -18.39 0.30
CA SER A 151 22.81 -17.25 0.96
C SER A 151 21.37 -17.58 1.35
N LEU A 152 20.61 -18.17 0.43
CA LEU A 152 19.21 -18.50 0.68
C LEU A 152 19.07 -19.58 1.76
N LYS A 153 19.91 -20.62 1.71
CA LYS A 153 19.97 -21.66 2.76
C LYS A 153 20.31 -21.08 4.13
N GLN A 154 21.22 -20.11 4.19
CA GLN A 154 21.58 -19.46 5.45
C GLN A 154 20.38 -18.72 6.08
N VAL A 155 19.49 -18.15 5.27
CA VAL A 155 18.36 -17.33 5.75
C VAL A 155 17.09 -18.15 5.96
N LEU A 156 16.73 -18.99 4.99
CA LEU A 156 15.48 -19.77 5.03
C LEU A 156 15.68 -21.15 5.66
N GLY A 157 16.93 -21.61 5.84
CA GLY A 157 17.26 -22.91 6.43
C GLY A 157 17.13 -24.09 5.46
N GLU A 158 16.77 -23.85 4.20
CA GLU A 158 16.45 -24.90 3.23
C GLU A 158 17.17 -24.68 1.89
N ASP A 159 17.36 -25.76 1.14
CA ASP A 159 17.89 -25.69 -0.22
C ASP A 159 16.76 -25.42 -1.22
N TYR A 160 16.97 -24.48 -2.13
CA TYR A 160 16.03 -24.15 -3.20
C TYR A 160 16.62 -24.46 -4.57
N GLU A 161 15.75 -24.83 -5.48
CA GLU A 161 16.03 -25.10 -6.89
C GLU A 161 15.69 -23.86 -7.73
N TYR A 162 16.54 -23.56 -8.71
CA TYR A 162 16.30 -22.53 -9.71
C TYR A 162 15.99 -23.21 -11.03
N VAL A 163 14.79 -23.00 -11.55
CA VAL A 163 14.27 -23.68 -12.74
C VAL A 163 14.22 -22.67 -13.89
N ILE A 164 15.04 -22.94 -14.91
CA ILE A 164 15.22 -22.05 -16.08
C ILE A 164 15.22 -22.91 -17.33
N ASP A 165 14.33 -22.61 -18.27
CA ASP A 165 14.37 -23.16 -19.62
C ASP A 165 15.23 -22.25 -20.51
N TRP A 166 16.54 -22.53 -20.58
CA TRP A 166 17.48 -21.67 -21.30
C TRP A 166 17.18 -21.58 -22.79
N GLU A 167 16.63 -22.63 -23.41
CA GLU A 167 16.33 -22.64 -24.84
C GLU A 167 15.12 -21.76 -25.15
N ASP A 168 14.03 -21.89 -24.38
CA ASP A 168 12.86 -21.02 -24.50
C ASP A 168 13.21 -19.57 -24.22
N ILE A 169 13.96 -19.33 -23.13
CA ILE A 169 14.39 -17.98 -22.76
C ILE A 169 15.25 -17.37 -23.87
N TYR A 170 16.22 -18.11 -24.41
CA TYR A 170 17.06 -17.59 -25.49
C TYR A 170 16.27 -17.27 -26.76
N LEU A 171 15.45 -18.20 -27.23
CA LEU A 171 14.69 -18.04 -28.48
C LEU A 171 13.75 -16.85 -28.45
N LYS A 172 13.00 -16.69 -27.35
CA LYS A 172 12.10 -15.55 -27.18
C LYS A 172 12.86 -14.25 -27.00
N ALA A 173 13.97 -14.25 -26.26
CA ALA A 173 14.80 -13.05 -26.07
C ALA A 173 15.28 -12.48 -27.42
N ILE A 174 15.88 -13.32 -28.26
CA ILE A 174 16.43 -12.88 -29.55
C ILE A 174 15.33 -12.51 -30.54
N SER A 175 14.19 -13.21 -30.51
CA SER A 175 13.06 -12.89 -31.40
C SER A 175 12.39 -11.58 -31.05
N ALA A 176 12.33 -11.23 -29.76
CA ALA A 176 11.72 -9.99 -29.29
C ALA A 176 12.66 -8.78 -29.37
N ASN A 177 13.98 -9.01 -29.48
CA ASN A 177 15.00 -7.98 -29.45
C ASN A 177 16.05 -8.19 -30.55
N GLU A 178 15.61 -8.26 -31.81
CA GLU A 178 16.50 -8.54 -32.95
C GLU A 178 17.72 -7.62 -32.99
N ASP A 179 17.54 -6.32 -32.71
CA ASP A 179 18.63 -5.33 -32.68
C ASP A 179 19.66 -5.54 -31.56
N ASN A 180 19.29 -6.28 -30.50
CA ASN A 180 20.14 -6.56 -29.35
C ASN A 180 20.52 -8.06 -29.23
N SER A 181 20.31 -8.86 -30.28
CA SER A 181 20.53 -10.30 -30.26
C SER A 181 21.93 -10.69 -29.79
N ASN A 182 22.95 -9.91 -30.17
CA ASN A 182 24.35 -10.18 -29.84
C ASN A 182 24.63 -9.90 -28.36
N TRP A 183 24.08 -8.79 -27.83
CA TRP A 183 24.19 -8.46 -26.42
C TRP A 183 23.50 -9.51 -25.55
N LEU A 184 22.30 -9.95 -25.94
CA LEU A 184 21.59 -11.03 -25.25
C LEU A 184 22.34 -12.35 -25.34
N SER A 185 22.82 -12.73 -26.53
CA SER A 185 23.55 -13.98 -26.75
C SER A 185 24.84 -14.07 -25.93
N SER A 186 25.51 -12.93 -25.71
CA SER A 186 26.77 -12.88 -24.96
C SER A 186 26.60 -12.68 -23.45
N ARG A 187 25.39 -12.35 -22.95
CA ARG A 187 25.14 -11.98 -21.55
C ARG A 187 23.93 -12.65 -20.88
N LEU A 188 23.29 -13.62 -21.54
CA LEU A 188 22.05 -14.23 -21.05
C LEU A 188 22.14 -14.77 -19.61
N GLY A 189 23.21 -15.49 -19.27
CA GLY A 189 23.44 -16.02 -17.94
C GLY A 189 23.64 -14.93 -16.88
N GLU A 190 24.38 -13.86 -17.21
CA GLU A 190 24.57 -12.70 -16.33
C GLU A 190 23.25 -11.97 -16.06
N ILE A 191 22.43 -11.80 -17.10
CA ILE A 191 21.14 -11.11 -17.01
C ILE A 191 20.21 -11.88 -16.07
N VAL A 192 20.03 -13.19 -16.28
CA VAL A 192 19.18 -14.03 -15.41
C VAL A 192 19.73 -14.06 -13.98
N TYR A 193 21.05 -14.18 -13.82
CA TYR A 193 21.68 -14.09 -12.50
C TYR A 193 21.30 -12.80 -11.76
N ALA A 194 21.30 -11.65 -12.43
CA ALA A 194 20.97 -10.37 -11.81
C ALA A 194 19.54 -10.31 -11.22
N TYR A 195 18.55 -10.94 -11.88
CA TYR A 195 17.19 -11.02 -11.33
C TYR A 195 17.13 -11.87 -10.06
N PHE A 196 17.77 -13.05 -10.07
CA PHE A 196 17.84 -13.89 -8.89
C PHE A 196 18.63 -13.22 -7.76
N GLU A 197 19.79 -12.62 -8.06
CA GLU A 197 20.58 -11.89 -7.07
C GLU A 197 19.76 -10.79 -6.38
N SER A 198 18.98 -10.02 -7.15
CA SER A 198 18.05 -9.03 -6.59
C SER A 198 17.00 -9.68 -5.68
N LEU A 199 16.31 -10.72 -6.16
CA LEU A 199 15.31 -11.44 -5.36
C LEU A 199 15.90 -11.94 -4.04
N ILE A 200 17.04 -12.63 -4.10
CA ILE A 200 17.72 -13.19 -2.92
C ILE A 200 18.19 -12.09 -1.98
N LYS A 201 18.69 -10.96 -2.51
CA LYS A 201 19.06 -9.79 -1.70
C LYS A 201 17.88 -9.31 -0.86
N TYR A 202 16.71 -9.12 -1.45
CA TYR A 202 15.54 -8.64 -0.70
C TYR A 202 14.96 -9.69 0.26
N ILE A 203 14.92 -10.97 -0.14
CA ILE A 203 14.59 -12.07 0.77
C ILE A 203 15.51 -12.04 1.99
N ASN A 204 16.82 -11.91 1.79
CA ASN A 204 17.77 -11.79 2.89
C ASN A 204 17.50 -10.57 3.77
N GLU A 205 17.22 -9.41 3.17
CA GLU A 205 16.99 -8.17 3.92
C GLU A 205 15.75 -8.25 4.82
N TYR A 206 14.69 -8.90 4.36
CA TYR A 206 13.47 -9.06 5.14
C TYR A 206 13.54 -10.23 6.13
N ALA A 207 13.85 -11.43 5.66
CA ALA A 207 13.78 -12.65 6.47
C ALA A 207 14.89 -12.75 7.54
N LYS A 208 16.03 -12.08 7.38
CA LYS A 208 17.06 -12.02 8.45
C LYS A 208 16.63 -11.19 9.65
N LYS A 209 15.73 -10.21 9.44
CA LYS A 209 15.31 -9.24 10.46
C LYS A 209 13.99 -9.63 11.11
N ASP A 210 13.25 -10.56 10.50
CA ASP A 210 11.85 -10.80 10.83
C ASP A 210 11.48 -12.28 10.65
N ASP A 211 11.26 -12.95 11.79
CA ASP A 211 10.91 -14.37 11.82
C ASP A 211 9.55 -14.67 11.18
N LEU A 212 8.58 -13.74 11.22
CA LEU A 212 7.28 -13.92 10.56
C LEU A 212 7.47 -13.94 9.04
N VAL A 213 8.30 -13.03 8.51
CA VAL A 213 8.57 -13.00 7.08
C VAL A 213 9.30 -14.27 6.65
N ARG A 214 10.29 -14.70 7.44
CA ARG A 214 11.03 -15.94 7.19
C ARG A 214 10.11 -17.16 7.18
N SER A 215 9.25 -17.33 8.18
CA SER A 215 8.37 -18.49 8.29
C SER A 215 7.32 -18.50 7.17
N GLU A 216 6.72 -17.35 6.83
CA GLU A 216 5.77 -17.25 5.73
C GLU A 216 6.41 -17.56 4.38
N LEU A 217 7.62 -17.07 4.10
CA LEU A 217 8.36 -17.42 2.87
C LEU A 217 8.55 -18.94 2.73
N VAL A 218 8.98 -19.61 3.81
CA VAL A 218 9.20 -21.07 3.83
C VAL A 218 7.87 -21.82 3.65
N ASN A 219 6.81 -21.36 4.31
CA ASN A 219 5.51 -22.02 4.25
C ASN A 219 4.83 -21.86 2.89
N VAL A 220 4.88 -20.66 2.32
CA VAL A 220 4.19 -20.37 1.05
C VAL A 220 4.98 -20.95 -0.13
N ILE A 221 6.31 -20.97 -0.10
CA ILE A 221 7.14 -21.52 -1.19
C ILE A 221 7.58 -22.96 -0.85
N TYR A 222 6.62 -23.80 -0.48
CA TYR A 222 6.88 -25.14 0.08
C TYR A 222 7.52 -26.12 -0.92
N THR A 223 7.39 -25.87 -2.23
CA THR A 223 8.07 -26.68 -3.27
C THR A 223 9.56 -26.40 -3.36
N LYS A 224 10.01 -25.25 -2.81
CA LYS A 224 11.38 -24.77 -2.83
C LYS A 224 11.92 -24.52 -4.23
N LYS A 225 11.04 -24.21 -5.19
CA LYS A 225 11.41 -23.92 -6.58
C LYS A 225 11.15 -22.47 -6.95
N PHE A 226 12.16 -21.83 -7.54
CA PHE A 226 12.05 -20.51 -8.13
C PHE A 226 12.21 -20.64 -9.64
N TYR A 227 11.19 -20.23 -10.38
CA TYR A 227 11.13 -20.28 -11.84
C TYR A 227 11.50 -18.94 -12.43
N PHE A 228 12.19 -18.95 -13.57
CA PHE A 228 12.38 -17.78 -14.42
C PHE A 228 11.66 -18.02 -15.75
N ILE A 229 10.63 -17.24 -16.03
CA ILE A 229 9.77 -17.42 -17.20
C ILE A 229 9.46 -16.10 -17.90
N TYR A 230 9.05 -16.20 -19.16
CA TYR A 230 8.42 -15.10 -19.86
C TYR A 230 6.90 -15.09 -19.64
N ASP A 231 6.36 -13.88 -19.49
CA ASP A 231 4.92 -13.64 -19.39
C ASP A 231 4.60 -12.28 -20.02
N ASP A 232 3.90 -12.29 -21.17
CA ASP A 232 3.55 -11.09 -21.91
C ASP A 232 2.41 -10.29 -21.25
N ASP A 233 1.66 -10.92 -20.35
CA ASP A 233 0.45 -10.35 -19.72
C ASP A 233 0.77 -9.49 -18.48
N ILE A 234 2.03 -9.42 -18.05
CA ILE A 234 2.41 -8.59 -16.91
C ILE A 234 2.35 -7.09 -17.28
N ASN A 235 2.01 -6.22 -16.33
CA ASN A 235 1.83 -4.78 -16.63
C ASN A 235 3.15 -4.01 -16.77
N ASP A 236 4.25 -4.49 -16.18
CA ASP A 236 5.56 -3.82 -16.11
C ASP A 236 6.66 -4.64 -16.83
N TYR A 237 7.93 -4.27 -16.71
CA TYR A 237 9.08 -5.00 -17.28
C TYR A 237 9.22 -6.41 -16.71
N ASN A 238 8.90 -6.57 -15.42
CA ASN A 238 9.02 -7.80 -14.66
C ASN A 238 8.05 -7.82 -13.47
N ALA A 239 7.72 -9.02 -12.98
CA ALA A 239 6.89 -9.24 -11.80
C ALA A 239 7.37 -10.48 -11.02
N ILE A 240 6.97 -10.58 -9.75
CA ILE A 240 7.04 -11.83 -8.99
C ILE A 240 5.62 -12.32 -8.78
N GLU A 241 5.42 -13.62 -8.92
CA GLU A 241 4.20 -14.30 -8.51
C GLU A 241 4.57 -15.48 -7.61
N VAL A 242 3.73 -15.78 -6.61
CA VAL A 242 3.79 -17.07 -5.93
C VAL A 242 2.50 -17.81 -6.19
N LYS A 243 2.61 -19.00 -6.78
CA LYS A 243 1.49 -19.81 -7.23
C LYS A 243 1.80 -21.28 -7.00
N ASP A 244 0.84 -22.02 -6.47
CA ASP A 244 0.93 -23.48 -6.24
C ASP A 244 2.17 -23.92 -5.44
N GLY A 245 2.69 -23.04 -4.57
CA GLY A 245 3.86 -23.31 -3.75
C GLY A 245 5.21 -23.00 -4.40
N GLU A 246 5.20 -22.41 -5.60
CA GLU A 246 6.35 -22.07 -6.43
C GLU A 246 6.45 -20.55 -6.57
N LEU A 247 7.67 -20.03 -6.63
CA LEU A 247 7.91 -18.61 -6.89
C LEU A 247 8.31 -18.42 -8.36
N TYR A 248 7.68 -17.48 -9.04
CA TYR A 248 7.93 -17.16 -10.44
C TYR A 248 8.51 -15.76 -10.56
N ILE A 249 9.69 -15.63 -11.16
CA ILE A 249 10.18 -14.39 -11.73
C ILE A 249 9.67 -14.34 -13.17
N LYS A 250 8.78 -13.40 -13.44
CA LYS A 250 8.18 -13.17 -14.75
C LYS A 250 8.80 -11.95 -15.39
N VAL A 251 9.18 -12.06 -16.65
CA VAL A 251 9.78 -10.96 -17.42
C VAL A 251 9.06 -10.86 -18.76
N LYS A 252 9.02 -9.68 -19.37
CA LYS A 252 8.63 -9.56 -20.78
C LYS A 252 9.82 -9.84 -21.69
N PRO A 253 9.66 -10.60 -22.79
CA PRO A 253 10.75 -10.86 -23.73
C PRO A 253 11.52 -9.61 -24.17
N GLU A 254 10.81 -8.55 -24.57
CA GLU A 254 11.37 -7.25 -25.00
C GLU A 254 12.00 -6.43 -23.87
N SER A 255 11.78 -6.82 -22.61
CA SER A 255 12.27 -6.11 -21.43
C SER A 255 13.37 -6.87 -20.70
N LEU A 256 13.83 -8.01 -21.23
CA LEU A 256 14.84 -8.83 -20.57
C LEU A 256 16.13 -8.03 -20.30
N GLY A 257 16.53 -7.98 -19.03
CA GLY A 257 17.71 -7.24 -18.57
C GLY A 257 17.45 -5.79 -18.24
N THR A 258 16.22 -5.31 -18.39
CA THR A 258 15.78 -4.00 -17.90
C THR A 258 15.24 -4.13 -16.48
N ASN A 259 15.72 -3.28 -15.57
CA ASN A 259 15.26 -3.16 -14.18
C ASN A 259 15.19 -4.50 -13.42
N SER A 260 16.31 -5.21 -13.31
CA SER A 260 16.40 -6.49 -12.59
C SER A 260 16.20 -6.40 -11.06
N SER A 261 15.83 -5.23 -10.52
CA SER A 261 15.61 -4.99 -9.10
C SER A 261 14.27 -5.53 -8.58
N ILE A 262 13.92 -6.75 -8.95
CA ILE A 262 12.58 -7.30 -8.79
C ILE A 262 12.21 -7.65 -7.34
N GLY A 263 13.19 -7.97 -6.49
CA GLY A 263 12.92 -8.47 -5.14
C GLY A 263 12.25 -7.47 -4.18
N TYR A 264 12.21 -6.18 -4.51
CA TYR A 264 11.63 -5.14 -3.66
C TYR A 264 10.16 -5.42 -3.29
N TYR A 265 9.41 -6.06 -4.19
CA TYR A 265 7.98 -6.37 -4.02
C TYR A 265 7.71 -7.73 -3.41
N ILE A 266 8.73 -8.48 -2.96
CA ILE A 266 8.53 -9.88 -2.50
C ILE A 266 7.51 -9.97 -1.37
N ILE A 267 7.53 -9.05 -0.40
CA ILE A 267 6.59 -9.09 0.73
C ILE A 267 5.14 -8.75 0.34
N ASP A 268 4.93 -8.16 -0.83
CA ASP A 268 3.59 -7.86 -1.36
C ASP A 268 2.92 -9.10 -1.96
N VAL A 269 3.72 -10.02 -2.50
CA VAL A 269 3.23 -11.19 -3.24
C VAL A 269 3.22 -12.47 -2.38
N ILE A 270 3.91 -12.47 -1.23
CA ILE A 270 3.79 -13.57 -0.27
C ILE A 270 2.44 -13.50 0.44
N LYS A 271 1.56 -14.41 0.03
CA LYS A 271 0.28 -14.67 0.67
C LYS A 271 0.05 -16.17 0.69
N ASN A 272 -0.18 -16.72 1.88
CA ASN A 272 -0.65 -18.10 1.99
C ASN A 272 -2.03 -18.19 1.33
N PRO A 273 -2.26 -19.15 0.40
CA PRO A 273 -3.54 -19.28 -0.29
C PRO A 273 -4.74 -19.45 0.65
N ASN A 274 -4.51 -19.95 1.87
CA ASN A 274 -5.56 -20.14 2.88
C ASN A 274 -5.82 -18.91 3.76
N ASP A 275 -4.97 -17.87 3.66
CA ASP A 275 -5.08 -16.68 4.48
C ASP A 275 -5.75 -15.54 3.72
N VAL A 276 -6.59 -14.78 4.42
CA VAL A 276 -7.22 -13.57 3.86
C VAL A 276 -6.16 -12.47 3.70
N LEU A 277 -5.30 -12.30 4.71
CA LEU A 277 -4.34 -11.22 4.81
C LEU A 277 -2.99 -11.56 4.15
N PRO A 278 -2.47 -10.71 3.25
CA PRO A 278 -1.09 -10.81 2.77
C PRO A 278 -0.07 -10.66 3.91
N LEU A 279 1.15 -11.19 3.72
CA LEU A 279 2.22 -11.11 4.71
C LEU A 279 2.50 -9.67 5.14
N ARG A 280 2.55 -8.73 4.20
CA ARG A 280 2.79 -7.33 4.53
C ARG A 280 1.72 -6.76 5.48
N THR A 281 0.45 -7.11 5.26
CA THR A 281 -0.66 -6.67 6.10
C THR A 281 -0.57 -7.27 7.50
N LYS A 282 -0.27 -8.58 7.61
CA LYS A 282 0.00 -9.23 8.91
C LYS A 282 1.13 -8.56 9.66
N LYS A 283 2.21 -8.20 8.95
CA LYS A 283 3.35 -7.49 9.53
C LYS A 283 2.95 -6.10 10.06
N SER A 284 2.16 -5.32 9.30
CA SER A 284 1.63 -4.03 9.78
C SER A 284 0.79 -4.21 11.04
N ILE A 285 -0.10 -5.21 11.09
CA ILE A 285 -0.89 -5.51 12.30
C ILE A 285 0.02 -5.82 13.50
N ARG A 286 1.00 -6.72 13.34
CA ARG A 286 1.92 -7.06 14.43
C ARG A 286 2.74 -5.87 14.92
N ASP A 287 3.34 -5.14 13.97
CA ASP A 287 4.34 -4.11 14.29
C ASP A 287 3.70 -2.82 14.82
N GLU A 288 2.49 -2.49 14.35
CA GLU A 288 1.84 -1.21 14.62
C GLU A 288 0.65 -1.36 15.57
N TRP A 289 -0.18 -2.38 15.38
CA TRP A 289 -1.34 -2.60 16.25
C TRP A 289 -0.96 -3.41 17.49
N GLU A 290 -0.55 -4.68 17.35
CA GLU A 290 -0.32 -5.60 18.48
C GLU A 290 0.71 -5.05 19.47
N LYS A 291 1.76 -4.40 18.96
CA LYS A 291 2.79 -3.74 19.76
C LYS A 291 2.25 -2.60 20.64
N GLU A 292 1.27 -1.83 20.14
CA GLU A 292 0.75 -0.62 20.80
C GLU A 292 -0.49 -0.88 21.67
N ILE A 293 -1.18 -2.02 21.49
CA ILE A 293 -2.34 -2.42 22.32
C ILE A 293 -2.08 -2.24 23.83
N PRO A 294 -0.95 -2.67 24.42
CA PRO A 294 -0.73 -2.53 25.85
C PRO A 294 -0.71 -1.07 26.31
N SER A 295 -0.21 -0.15 25.48
CA SER A 295 -0.18 1.28 25.76
C SER A 295 -1.60 1.86 25.76
N LEU A 296 -2.40 1.53 24.76
CA LEU A 296 -3.81 1.95 24.67
C LEU A 296 -4.64 1.44 25.86
N LYS A 297 -4.49 0.16 26.22
CA LYS A 297 -5.17 -0.41 27.40
C LYS A 297 -4.80 0.29 28.69
N LYS A 298 -3.52 0.62 28.87
CA LYS A 298 -3.05 1.38 30.02
C LYS A 298 -3.65 2.78 30.08
N GLN A 299 -3.76 3.47 28.94
CA GLN A 299 -4.38 4.79 28.87
C GLN A 299 -5.88 4.73 29.23
N LEU A 300 -6.62 3.76 28.68
CA LEU A 300 -8.03 3.54 29.02
C LEU A 300 -8.25 3.20 30.49
N ASN A 301 -7.46 2.29 31.04
CA ASN A 301 -7.57 1.94 32.46
C ASN A 301 -7.25 3.14 33.36
N LYS A 302 -6.29 3.99 32.98
CA LYS A 302 -5.98 5.22 33.73
C LYS A 302 -7.18 6.17 33.82
N CYS A 303 -7.98 6.34 32.77
CA CYS A 303 -9.12 7.28 32.78
C CYS A 303 -10.44 6.65 33.25
N LEU A 304 -10.65 5.35 33.02
CA LEU A 304 -11.91 4.67 33.33
C LEU A 304 -11.84 3.76 34.57
N GLY A 305 -10.65 3.32 34.97
CA GLY A 305 -10.42 2.37 36.07
C GLY A 305 -10.77 0.92 35.75
N GLU A 306 -10.96 0.59 34.47
CA GLU A 306 -11.53 -0.69 33.99
C GLU A 306 -10.70 -1.25 32.82
N ASP A 307 -10.66 -2.58 32.67
CA ASP A 307 -9.94 -3.25 31.59
C ASP A 307 -10.82 -3.47 30.36
N TYR A 308 -10.61 -2.66 29.32
CA TYR A 308 -11.32 -2.76 28.05
C TYR A 308 -10.61 -3.70 27.06
N GLN A 309 -11.40 -4.41 26.27
CA GLN A 309 -10.92 -5.24 25.17
C GLN A 309 -11.24 -4.59 23.82
N PHE A 310 -10.28 -4.68 22.90
CA PHE A 310 -10.49 -4.31 21.50
C PHE A 310 -10.92 -5.55 20.71
N LYS A 311 -12.03 -5.45 19.98
CA LYS A 311 -12.64 -6.51 19.17
C LYS A 311 -12.55 -6.10 17.72
N ILE A 312 -11.60 -6.69 17.00
CA ILE A 312 -11.31 -6.35 15.61
C ILE A 312 -11.25 -7.64 14.82
N ASP A 313 -11.94 -7.67 13.69
CA ASP A 313 -11.82 -8.73 12.69
C ASP A 313 -11.05 -8.16 11.50
N PHE A 314 -9.73 -8.36 11.49
CA PHE A 314 -8.86 -7.79 10.45
C PHE A 314 -9.13 -8.41 9.08
N ASP A 315 -9.54 -9.67 9.03
CA ASP A 315 -9.86 -10.37 7.78
C ASP A 315 -11.09 -9.73 7.15
N GLU A 316 -12.15 -9.54 7.93
CA GLU A 316 -13.38 -8.88 7.47
C GLU A 316 -13.12 -7.43 7.02
N ILE A 317 -12.37 -6.65 7.80
CA ILE A 317 -12.00 -5.28 7.42
C ILE A 317 -11.22 -5.29 6.10
N TYR A 318 -10.21 -6.14 5.99
CA TYR A 318 -9.39 -6.22 4.78
C TYR A 318 -10.23 -6.58 3.55
N MET A 319 -11.12 -7.57 3.65
CA MET A 319 -12.00 -7.97 2.54
C MET A 319 -12.96 -6.85 2.12
N GLN A 320 -13.65 -6.22 3.09
CA GLN A 320 -14.60 -5.17 2.78
C GLN A 320 -13.94 -3.91 2.20
N VAL A 321 -12.79 -3.51 2.76
CA VAL A 321 -12.03 -2.35 2.26
C VAL A 321 -11.42 -2.64 0.90
N SER A 322 -10.90 -3.87 0.67
CA SER A 322 -10.41 -4.28 -0.66
C SER A 322 -11.50 -4.18 -1.71
N LYS A 323 -12.70 -4.70 -1.40
CA LYS A 323 -13.86 -4.67 -2.31
C LYS A 323 -14.37 -3.25 -2.58
N ALA A 324 -14.27 -2.36 -1.61
CA ALA A 324 -14.68 -0.97 -1.81
C ALA A 324 -13.64 -0.13 -2.59
N ASN A 325 -12.39 -0.61 -2.70
CA ASN A 325 -11.25 0.11 -3.27
C ASN A 325 -10.48 -0.77 -4.27
N GLU A 326 -11.17 -1.48 -5.16
CA GLU A 326 -10.59 -2.48 -6.06
C GLU A 326 -9.43 -1.92 -6.92
N ASP A 327 -9.50 -0.63 -7.28
CA ASP A 327 -8.48 0.04 -8.09
C ASP A 327 -7.16 0.29 -7.35
N ASN A 328 -7.16 0.31 -6.01
CA ASN A 328 -5.96 0.59 -5.22
C ASN A 328 -6.07 0.06 -3.78
N THR A 329 -5.55 -1.15 -3.56
CA THR A 329 -5.46 -1.77 -2.23
C THR A 329 -4.09 -1.62 -1.56
N ASP A 330 -3.12 -1.05 -2.27
CA ASP A 330 -1.72 -0.99 -1.84
C ASP A 330 -1.54 -0.09 -0.60
N TRP A 331 -2.20 1.06 -0.57
CA TRP A 331 -2.03 2.04 0.50
C TRP A 331 -2.48 1.53 1.88
N PHE A 332 -3.60 0.82 1.97
CA PHE A 332 -4.11 0.33 3.26
C PHE A 332 -3.52 -1.04 3.62
N SER A 333 -3.22 -1.90 2.65
CA SER A 333 -2.60 -3.21 2.92
C SER A 333 -1.25 -3.06 3.63
N LYS A 334 -0.55 -1.95 3.38
CA LYS A 334 0.72 -1.55 4.02
C LYS A 334 0.56 -0.97 5.42
N SER A 335 -0.64 -0.55 5.81
CA SER A 335 -0.87 0.29 7.00
C SER A 335 -2.12 -0.07 7.79
N LEU A 336 -2.69 -1.27 7.58
CA LEU A 336 -3.93 -1.70 8.25
C LEU A 336 -3.80 -1.66 9.79
N GLY A 337 -2.64 -2.04 10.33
CA GLY A 337 -2.34 -1.95 11.75
C GLY A 337 -2.33 -0.50 12.24
N ASN A 338 -1.56 0.38 11.60
CA ASN A 338 -1.46 1.80 11.95
C ASN A 338 -2.79 2.55 11.79
N ILE A 339 -3.55 2.31 10.72
CA ILE A 339 -4.87 2.93 10.53
C ILE A 339 -5.83 2.50 11.66
N THR A 340 -5.83 1.21 12.00
CA THR A 340 -6.64 0.69 13.12
C THR A 340 -6.22 1.34 14.46
N LEU A 341 -4.91 1.46 14.68
CA LEU A 341 -4.35 2.18 15.84
C LEU A 341 -4.84 3.64 15.90
N GLN A 342 -4.94 4.34 14.78
CA GLN A 342 -5.42 5.73 14.73
C GLN A 342 -6.86 5.86 15.19
N TYR A 343 -7.76 4.99 14.73
CA TYR A 343 -9.16 5.00 15.18
C TYR A 343 -9.26 4.85 16.70
N PHE A 344 -8.57 3.87 17.30
CA PHE A 344 -8.65 3.66 18.74
C PHE A 344 -7.91 4.73 19.54
N SER A 345 -6.71 5.14 19.13
CA SER A 345 -5.95 6.18 19.84
C SER A 345 -6.69 7.51 19.88
N SER A 346 -7.36 7.90 18.79
CA SER A 346 -8.18 9.11 18.77
C SER A 346 -9.41 8.99 19.65
N LEU A 347 -10.15 7.87 19.57
CA LEU A 347 -11.29 7.60 20.46
C LEU A 347 -10.89 7.70 21.93
N ILE A 348 -9.80 7.04 22.31
CA ILE A 348 -9.30 7.01 23.70
C ILE A 348 -8.92 8.40 24.19
N LYS A 349 -8.32 9.23 23.33
CA LYS A 349 -8.00 10.62 23.66
C LYS A 349 -9.26 11.41 24.01
N TYR A 350 -10.31 11.32 23.20
CA TYR A 350 -11.58 12.00 23.51
C TYR A 350 -12.24 11.45 24.76
N ILE A 351 -12.21 10.13 24.97
CA ILE A 351 -12.68 9.53 26.22
C ILE A 351 -11.92 10.13 27.41
N GLU A 352 -10.58 10.14 27.40
CA GLU A 352 -9.77 10.73 28.47
C GLU A 352 -10.09 12.20 28.72
N ASP A 353 -10.38 12.98 27.66
CA ASP A 353 -10.73 14.39 27.79
C ASP A 353 -12.12 14.61 28.41
N TYR A 354 -13.12 13.83 28.00
CA TYR A 354 -14.49 14.00 28.48
C TYR A 354 -14.75 13.33 29.84
N THR A 355 -14.08 12.22 30.16
CA THR A 355 -14.27 11.50 31.43
C THR A 355 -13.47 12.09 32.59
N LYS A 356 -12.90 13.28 32.43
CA LYS A 356 -12.47 14.13 33.56
C LYS A 356 -13.67 14.59 34.40
N ASP A 357 -14.85 14.63 33.78
CA ASP A 357 -16.12 14.88 34.44
C ASP A 357 -16.70 13.57 34.99
N ASP A 358 -16.96 13.51 36.30
CA ASP A 358 -17.44 12.29 36.97
C ASP A 358 -18.82 11.82 36.47
N LEU A 359 -19.71 12.73 36.08
CA LEU A 359 -21.02 12.36 35.56
C LEU A 359 -20.87 11.71 34.19
N ILE A 360 -20.06 12.31 33.30
CA ILE A 360 -19.78 11.74 31.97
C ILE A 360 -19.07 10.40 32.12
N ARG A 361 -18.08 10.30 33.01
CA ARG A 361 -17.35 9.06 33.29
C ARG A 361 -18.29 7.95 33.75
N GLN A 362 -19.16 8.22 34.71
CA GLN A 362 -20.08 7.21 35.23
C GLN A 362 -21.08 6.76 34.16
N GLU A 363 -21.69 7.70 33.43
CA GLU A 363 -22.62 7.36 32.35
C GLU A 363 -21.92 6.56 31.24
N PHE A 364 -20.69 6.93 30.87
CA PHE A 364 -19.91 6.15 29.92
C PHE A 364 -19.71 4.71 30.42
N LEU A 365 -19.28 4.54 31.68
CA LEU A 365 -19.08 3.22 32.28
C LEU A 365 -20.36 2.38 32.31
N ASP A 366 -21.50 2.97 32.59
CA ASP A 366 -22.78 2.25 32.64
C ASP A 366 -23.22 1.81 31.23
N LEU A 367 -23.00 2.68 30.23
CA LEU A 367 -23.33 2.43 28.84
C LEU A 367 -22.38 1.44 28.15
N THR A 368 -21.11 1.37 28.58
CA THR A 368 -20.10 0.46 28.00
C THR A 368 -19.78 -0.70 28.94
N ASN A 369 -20.82 -1.28 29.56
CA ASN A 369 -20.69 -2.31 30.59
C ASN A 369 -20.07 -3.64 30.13
N THR A 370 -20.06 -3.96 28.82
CA THR A 370 -19.38 -5.15 28.33
C THR A 370 -17.87 -4.96 28.22
N ARG A 371 -17.38 -3.72 28.39
CA ARG A 371 -15.97 -3.34 28.29
C ARG A 371 -15.33 -3.75 26.95
N ASN A 372 -16.10 -3.74 25.87
CA ASN A 372 -15.63 -4.08 24.53
C ASN A 372 -15.74 -2.88 23.60
N PHE A 373 -14.65 -2.54 22.92
CA PHE A 373 -14.66 -1.60 21.81
C PHE A 373 -14.47 -2.37 20.50
N HIS A 374 -15.36 -2.13 19.54
CA HIS A 374 -15.39 -2.79 18.25
C HIS A 374 -14.98 -1.82 17.15
N LEU A 375 -14.24 -2.32 16.16
CA LEU A 375 -14.06 -1.63 14.87
C LEU A 375 -14.70 -2.50 13.79
N VAL A 376 -15.72 -1.97 13.13
CA VAL A 376 -16.51 -2.70 12.13
C VAL A 376 -16.70 -1.83 10.88
N MET A 377 -16.83 -2.48 9.74
CA MET A 377 -17.17 -1.80 8.48
C MET A 377 -18.68 -1.75 8.32
N ASP A 378 -19.21 -0.60 7.91
CA ASP A 378 -20.63 -0.36 7.69
C ASP A 378 -20.82 0.59 6.50
N VAL A 379 -21.43 0.07 5.43
CA VAL A 379 -21.67 0.82 4.18
C VAL A 379 -22.72 1.91 4.32
N ASP A 380 -23.57 1.82 5.35
CA ASP A 380 -24.66 2.77 5.60
C ASP A 380 -24.16 4.01 6.37
N VAL A 381 -22.90 4.03 6.80
CA VAL A 381 -22.26 5.24 7.33
C VAL A 381 -22.05 6.22 6.17
N GLU A 382 -22.85 7.30 6.17
CA GLU A 382 -22.81 8.33 5.12
C GLU A 382 -21.48 9.14 5.12
N ASP A 383 -20.88 9.31 6.30
CA ASP A 383 -19.63 10.04 6.48
C ASP A 383 -18.39 9.11 6.54
N TYR A 384 -17.28 9.55 7.13
CA TYR A 384 -16.07 8.74 7.31
C TYR A 384 -16.28 7.62 8.32
N HIS A 385 -16.87 7.94 9.48
CA HIS A 385 -17.10 7.02 10.57
C HIS A 385 -18.26 7.48 11.47
N ASP A 386 -18.81 6.55 12.23
CA ASP A 386 -19.82 6.77 13.27
C ASP A 386 -19.40 6.02 14.55
N VAL A 387 -19.78 6.52 15.72
CA VAL A 387 -19.66 5.80 16.99
C VAL A 387 -21.04 5.54 17.59
N LYS A 388 -21.37 4.29 17.86
CA LYS A 388 -22.61 3.89 18.55
C LYS A 388 -22.32 3.01 19.75
N ILE A 389 -23.20 3.05 20.73
CA ILE A 389 -23.24 2.09 21.81
C ILE A 389 -24.39 1.13 21.55
N ASN A 390 -24.09 -0.16 21.52
CA ASN A 390 -25.07 -1.21 21.27
C ASN A 390 -24.83 -2.38 22.22
N ASN A 391 -25.87 -2.77 22.98
CA ASN A 391 -25.82 -3.86 23.94
C ASN A 391 -24.62 -3.79 24.90
N GLY A 392 -24.28 -2.59 25.38
CA GLY A 392 -23.18 -2.40 26.32
C GLY A 392 -21.77 -2.35 25.71
N GLY A 393 -21.64 -2.52 24.38
CA GLY A 393 -20.37 -2.37 23.64
C GLY A 393 -20.34 -1.07 22.84
N LEU A 394 -19.15 -0.48 22.69
CA LEU A 394 -18.94 0.69 21.83
C LEU A 394 -18.43 0.24 20.46
N TYR A 395 -19.05 0.70 19.40
CA TYR A 395 -18.75 0.35 18.02
C TYR A 395 -18.28 1.59 17.27
N ILE A 396 -17.05 1.54 16.75
CA ILE A 396 -16.57 2.43 15.70
C ILE A 396 -16.99 1.78 14.38
N MET A 397 -17.96 2.37 13.70
CA MET A 397 -18.40 1.92 12.38
C MET A 397 -17.77 2.81 11.32
N VAL A 398 -17.19 2.24 10.28
CA VAL A 398 -16.46 2.98 9.26
C VAL A 398 -16.97 2.58 7.88
N ASN A 399 -17.18 3.56 7.01
CA ASN A 399 -17.51 3.27 5.62
C ASN A 399 -16.26 2.65 4.95
N PRO A 400 -16.34 1.43 4.37
CA PRO A 400 -15.17 0.76 3.81
C PRO A 400 -14.51 1.54 2.66
N ALA A 401 -15.26 2.37 1.92
CA ALA A 401 -14.72 3.24 0.86
C ALA A 401 -13.96 4.47 1.42
N ARG A 402 -14.08 4.74 2.72
CA ARG A 402 -13.45 5.87 3.42
C ARG A 402 -12.54 5.44 4.57
N PHE A 403 -12.23 4.15 4.66
CA PHE A 403 -11.37 3.60 5.70
C PHE A 403 -10.06 4.39 5.79
N GLY A 404 -9.60 4.70 7.00
CA GLY A 404 -8.38 5.49 7.22
C GLY A 404 -8.46 6.98 6.86
N THR A 405 -9.53 7.44 6.22
CA THR A 405 -9.75 8.88 6.02
C THR A 405 -10.39 9.47 7.27
N ASN A 406 -9.81 10.53 7.80
CA ASN A 406 -10.26 11.19 9.04
C ASN A 406 -10.49 10.18 10.18
N ALA A 407 -9.50 9.32 10.47
CA ALA A 407 -9.57 8.30 11.52
C ALA A 407 -9.53 8.90 12.94
N SER A 408 -10.51 9.76 13.25
CA SER A 408 -10.65 10.49 14.51
C SER A 408 -12.05 10.34 15.13
N PRO A 409 -12.50 9.10 15.37
CA PRO A 409 -13.80 8.85 16.00
C PRO A 409 -13.82 9.40 17.43
N GLY A 410 -14.96 9.92 17.86
CA GLY A 410 -15.20 10.29 19.27
C GLY A 410 -15.18 11.78 19.59
N TYR A 411 -14.97 12.68 18.62
CA TYR A 411 -15.07 14.13 18.86
C TYR A 411 -16.45 14.57 19.35
N ASP A 412 -17.49 13.77 19.05
CA ASP A 412 -18.87 13.97 19.44
C ASP A 412 -19.38 12.87 20.40
N ILE A 413 -18.46 12.12 21.04
CA ILE A 413 -18.85 10.94 21.84
C ILE A 413 -19.89 11.27 22.90
N VAL A 414 -19.74 12.41 23.60
CA VAL A 414 -20.66 12.85 24.66
C VAL A 414 -22.06 13.18 24.12
N GLU A 415 -22.16 13.67 22.89
CA GLU A 415 -23.45 13.92 22.24
C GLU A 415 -24.17 12.61 21.87
N ARG A 416 -23.38 11.55 21.65
CA ARG A 416 -23.85 10.20 21.31
C ARG A 416 -24.06 9.29 22.53
N LEU A 417 -23.55 9.67 23.71
CA LEU A 417 -23.82 8.96 24.95
C LEU A 417 -25.28 9.18 25.36
N HIS A 418 -26.10 8.15 25.12
CA HIS A 418 -27.49 8.13 25.52
C HIS A 418 -27.90 6.71 25.89
N ALA A 419 -28.34 6.50 27.14
CA ALA A 419 -28.86 5.19 27.53
C ALA A 419 -30.17 4.91 26.80
N PRO A 420 -30.40 3.69 26.32
CA PRO A 420 -31.65 3.33 25.65
C PRO A 420 -32.90 3.66 26.47
N ASP A 421 -32.81 3.53 27.80
CA ASP A 421 -33.90 3.76 28.73
C ASP A 421 -33.87 5.17 29.38
N SER A 422 -32.89 6.01 29.04
CA SER A 422 -32.84 7.37 29.56
C SER A 422 -33.57 8.32 28.61
N VAL A 423 -34.35 9.24 29.18
CA VAL A 423 -34.96 10.33 28.42
C VAL A 423 -33.92 11.40 28.07
N LEU A 424 -32.97 11.64 28.99
CA LEU A 424 -32.01 12.72 28.88
C LEU A 424 -30.66 12.23 28.36
N PRO A 425 -30.15 12.78 27.25
CA PRO A 425 -28.76 12.59 26.83
C PRO A 425 -27.77 13.03 27.92
N VAL A 426 -26.58 12.43 27.95
CA VAL A 426 -25.56 12.76 28.97
C VAL A 426 -25.19 14.23 28.94
N ILE A 427 -25.03 14.82 27.74
CA ILE A 427 -24.76 16.26 27.60
C ILE A 427 -25.86 17.14 28.22
N THR A 428 -27.10 16.68 28.21
CA THR A 428 -28.25 17.35 28.83
C THR A 428 -28.22 17.23 30.34
N LYS A 429 -27.90 16.04 30.87
CA LYS A 429 -27.69 15.83 32.30
C LYS A 429 -26.56 16.72 32.84
N VAL A 430 -25.46 16.86 32.10
CA VAL A 430 -24.34 17.77 32.43
C VAL A 430 -24.82 19.21 32.47
N ASN A 431 -25.56 19.66 31.45
CA ASN A 431 -26.09 21.03 31.44
C ASN A 431 -27.06 21.30 32.60
N ILE A 432 -27.95 20.34 32.93
CA ILE A 432 -28.82 20.43 34.11
C ILE A 432 -27.99 20.53 35.38
N ARG A 433 -26.97 19.69 35.56
CA ARG A 433 -26.11 19.74 36.74
C ARG A 433 -25.46 21.13 36.90
N ASP A 434 -24.82 21.61 35.84
CA ASP A 434 -24.00 22.82 35.89
C ASP A 434 -24.82 24.10 35.96
N GLN A 435 -25.95 24.14 35.24
CA GLN A 435 -26.75 25.36 35.09
C GLN A 435 -27.95 25.41 36.03
N TRP A 436 -28.53 24.26 36.38
CA TRP A 436 -29.64 24.18 37.32
C TRP A 436 -29.16 23.74 38.70
N THR A 437 -28.70 22.49 38.86
CA THR A 437 -28.44 21.90 40.18
C THR A 437 -27.43 22.69 41.01
N MET A 438 -26.35 23.17 40.40
CA MET A 438 -25.33 23.97 41.09
C MET A 438 -25.78 25.39 41.42
N LYS A 439 -26.65 25.99 40.59
CA LYS A 439 -27.07 27.40 40.75
C LYS A 439 -28.33 27.56 41.60
N ILE A 440 -29.20 26.56 41.63
CA ILE A 440 -30.51 26.64 42.29
C ILE A 440 -30.45 26.93 43.80
N PRO A 441 -29.45 26.49 44.59
CA PRO A 441 -29.39 26.82 46.02
C PRO A 441 -29.26 28.32 46.27
N THR A 442 -28.47 29.02 45.46
CA THR A 442 -28.31 30.48 45.55
C THR A 442 -29.63 31.20 45.27
N LEU A 443 -30.36 30.75 44.25
CA LEU A 443 -31.64 31.34 43.89
C LEU A 443 -32.72 31.08 44.96
N LYS A 444 -32.79 29.85 45.49
CA LYS A 444 -33.67 29.49 46.62
C LYS A 444 -33.37 30.32 47.86
N LYS A 445 -32.08 30.54 48.18
CA LYS A 445 -31.67 31.38 49.31
C LYS A 445 -32.16 32.82 49.12
N LYS A 446 -31.97 33.41 47.94
CA LYS A 446 -32.44 34.76 47.61
C LYS A 446 -33.95 34.90 47.80
N LEU A 447 -34.72 33.93 47.32
CA LEU A 447 -36.17 33.93 47.49
C LEU A 447 -36.56 33.79 48.98
N LYS A 448 -35.95 32.84 49.70
CA LYS A 448 -36.20 32.60 51.13
C LYS A 448 -35.91 33.82 52.00
N GLU A 449 -34.83 34.55 51.74
CA GLU A 449 -34.50 35.78 52.46
C GLU A 449 -35.55 36.87 52.23
N ALA A 450 -36.14 36.92 51.03
CA ALA A 450 -37.10 37.95 50.65
C ALA A 450 -38.52 37.65 51.16
N VAL A 451 -38.95 36.39 51.16
CA VAL A 451 -40.32 35.99 51.56
C VAL A 451 -40.40 35.35 52.94
N HIS A 452 -39.25 35.19 53.62
CA HIS A 452 -39.11 34.56 54.94
C HIS A 452 -39.66 33.13 55.03
N ASP A 453 -39.78 32.44 53.90
CA ASP A 453 -40.30 31.08 53.82
C ASP A 453 -39.51 30.23 52.81
N GLU A 454 -39.56 28.93 52.97
CA GLU A 454 -38.87 27.99 52.09
C GLU A 454 -39.78 27.55 50.96
N ILE A 455 -39.41 27.95 49.74
CA ILE A 455 -40.15 27.65 48.51
C ILE A 455 -39.44 26.53 47.74
N GLU A 456 -40.21 25.51 47.39
CA GLU A 456 -39.78 24.40 46.55
C GLU A 456 -39.98 24.74 45.07
N PHE A 457 -38.96 24.48 44.26
CA PHE A 457 -39.03 24.57 42.80
C PHE A 457 -39.17 23.15 42.26
N VAL A 458 -40.27 22.89 41.54
CA VAL A 458 -40.62 21.58 41.02
C VAL A 458 -40.46 21.59 39.50
N VAL A 459 -39.54 20.74 39.02
CA VAL A 459 -39.17 20.65 37.60
C VAL A 459 -39.09 19.18 37.20
N ASP A 460 -39.80 18.83 36.12
CA ASP A 460 -39.72 17.53 35.46
C ASP A 460 -38.91 17.67 34.17
N PHE A 461 -37.59 17.50 34.27
CA PHE A 461 -36.68 17.67 33.14
C PHE A 461 -36.94 16.68 32.00
N ASP A 462 -37.40 15.47 32.32
CA ASP A 462 -37.69 14.43 31.34
C ASP A 462 -38.88 14.87 30.46
N ASN A 463 -39.99 15.29 31.10
CA ASN A 463 -41.15 15.80 30.39
C ASN A 463 -40.82 17.07 29.58
N ILE A 464 -40.00 17.97 30.14
CA ILE A 464 -39.62 19.20 29.44
C ILE A 464 -38.80 18.87 28.18
N PHE A 465 -37.83 17.97 28.30
CA PHE A 465 -36.98 17.58 27.18
C PHE A 465 -37.80 16.90 26.07
N GLU A 466 -38.65 15.93 26.40
CA GLU A 466 -39.49 15.24 25.42
C GLU A 466 -40.47 16.17 24.73
N THR A 467 -41.09 17.08 25.49
CA THR A 467 -42.02 18.07 24.91
C THR A 467 -41.28 19.03 23.99
N ALA A 468 -40.09 19.51 24.38
CA ALA A 468 -39.26 20.39 23.55
C ALA A 468 -38.81 19.70 22.26
N LYS A 469 -38.36 18.43 22.38
CA LYS A 469 -37.95 17.60 21.26
C LYS A 469 -39.10 17.40 20.27
N LYS A 470 -40.29 17.02 20.75
CA LYS A 470 -41.49 16.80 19.92
C LYS A 470 -41.93 18.07 19.16
N ASN A 471 -41.66 19.25 19.70
CA ASN A 471 -42.05 20.54 19.11
C ASN A 471 -40.91 21.24 18.37
N SER A 472 -39.79 20.56 18.13
CA SER A 472 -38.62 21.10 17.47
C SER A 472 -38.42 20.55 16.07
N ASP A 473 -37.98 21.40 15.14
CA ASP A 473 -37.66 21.02 13.76
C ASP A 473 -36.34 20.24 13.62
N ASP A 474 -35.49 20.21 14.66
CA ASP A 474 -34.16 19.58 14.62
C ASP A 474 -34.03 18.33 15.51
N ASP A 475 -35.17 17.74 15.90
CA ASP A 475 -35.25 16.60 16.84
C ASP A 475 -34.60 16.92 18.20
N GLY A 476 -34.75 18.17 18.66
CA GLY A 476 -34.28 18.62 19.97
C GLY A 476 -32.76 18.78 20.07
N LYS A 477 -32.03 18.86 18.95
CA LYS A 477 -30.57 19.10 18.99
C LYS A 477 -30.24 20.42 19.68
N TRP A 478 -30.98 21.50 19.44
CA TRP A 478 -30.72 22.81 20.05
C TRP A 478 -30.88 22.85 21.58
N ILE A 479 -31.71 21.99 22.18
CA ILE A 479 -32.01 22.01 23.62
C ILE A 479 -31.04 21.14 24.44
N LYS A 480 -30.35 20.18 23.79
CA LYS A 480 -29.50 19.19 24.46
C LYS A 480 -28.45 19.79 25.39
N ASN A 481 -27.86 20.93 25.03
CA ASN A 481 -26.82 21.59 25.83
C ASN A 481 -27.29 22.89 26.50
N LYS A 482 -28.61 23.13 26.59
CA LYS A 482 -29.20 24.37 27.13
C LYS A 482 -30.36 24.17 28.09
N LEU A 483 -30.86 22.94 28.27
CA LEU A 483 -32.08 22.68 29.04
C LEU A 483 -32.02 23.24 30.47
N GLY A 484 -30.95 22.94 31.22
CA GLY A 484 -30.75 23.46 32.58
C GLY A 484 -30.63 24.99 32.62
N GLU A 485 -29.92 25.57 31.65
CA GLU A 485 -29.76 27.03 31.52
C GLU A 485 -31.10 27.73 31.29
N ILE A 486 -31.89 27.22 30.35
CA ILE A 486 -33.18 27.79 29.99
C ILE A 486 -34.16 27.72 31.15
N VAL A 487 -34.29 26.56 31.80
CA VAL A 487 -35.17 26.40 32.97
C VAL A 487 -34.70 27.29 34.11
N PHE A 488 -33.38 27.38 34.37
CA PHE A 488 -32.84 28.28 35.37
C PHE A 488 -33.21 29.76 35.10
N ALA A 489 -33.10 30.22 33.85
CA ALA A 489 -33.43 31.59 33.47
C ALA A 489 -34.90 31.96 33.77
N TYR A 490 -35.82 31.02 33.61
CA TYR A 490 -37.23 31.22 33.96
C TYR A 490 -37.41 31.46 35.47
N PHE A 491 -36.84 30.59 36.30
CA PHE A 491 -36.94 30.78 37.75
C PHE A 491 -36.19 32.03 38.22
N GLU A 492 -35.04 32.33 37.63
CA GLU A 492 -34.24 33.50 38.00
C GLU A 492 -35.01 34.81 37.76
N SER A 493 -35.64 34.94 36.60
CA SER A 493 -36.43 36.13 36.27
C SER A 493 -37.71 36.23 37.12
N LEU A 494 -38.41 35.11 37.35
CA LEU A 494 -39.56 35.10 38.27
C LEU A 494 -39.18 35.59 39.67
N VAL A 495 -38.10 35.02 40.24
CA VAL A 495 -37.62 35.43 41.56
C VAL A 495 -37.20 36.89 41.56
N ALA A 496 -36.56 37.38 40.50
CA ALA A 496 -36.20 38.80 40.39
C ALA A 496 -37.43 39.73 40.47
N ASN A 497 -38.56 39.32 39.87
CA ASN A 497 -39.81 40.07 39.95
C ASN A 497 -40.49 39.94 41.33
N ILE A 498 -40.47 38.76 41.97
CA ILE A 498 -41.00 38.57 43.33
C ILE A 498 -40.26 39.46 44.33
N VAL A 499 -38.91 39.46 44.30
CA VAL A 499 -38.14 40.14 45.35
C VAL A 499 -38.15 41.67 45.25
N LYS A 500 -38.67 42.22 44.15
CA LYS A 500 -38.53 43.65 43.81
C LYS A 500 -39.37 44.58 44.68
N ASP A 501 -40.52 44.12 45.18
CA ASP A 501 -41.50 44.95 45.87
C ASP A 501 -42.07 44.23 47.10
N ASP A 502 -42.19 44.92 48.22
CA ASP A 502 -42.62 44.33 49.50
C ASP A 502 -44.05 43.78 49.43
N MET A 503 -44.97 44.47 48.73
CA MET A 503 -46.35 44.01 48.59
C MET A 503 -46.47 42.75 47.74
N VAL A 504 -45.63 42.62 46.71
CA VAL A 504 -45.56 41.39 45.88
C VAL A 504 -45.10 40.20 46.73
N ARG A 505 -44.13 40.40 47.63
CA ARG A 505 -43.63 39.34 48.50
C ARG A 505 -44.69 38.89 49.51
N ASP A 506 -45.35 39.83 50.16
CA ASP A 506 -46.39 39.55 51.15
C ASP A 506 -47.58 38.80 50.50
N ASN A 507 -48.09 39.31 49.37
CA ASN A 507 -49.17 38.65 48.63
C ASN A 507 -48.76 37.27 48.11
N PHE A 508 -47.51 37.11 47.66
CA PHE A 508 -47.01 35.82 47.19
C PHE A 508 -47.09 34.75 48.28
N VAL A 509 -46.70 35.08 49.52
CA VAL A 509 -46.75 34.15 50.65
C VAL A 509 -48.20 33.79 51.02
N ASP A 510 -49.11 34.77 50.99
CA ASP A 510 -50.52 34.55 51.33
C ASP A 510 -51.24 33.66 50.32
N ILE A 511 -50.85 33.74 49.04
CA ILE A 511 -51.51 33.06 47.93
C ILE A 511 -50.89 31.69 47.63
N VAL A 512 -49.55 31.57 47.66
CA VAL A 512 -48.82 30.35 47.30
C VAL A 512 -48.61 29.47 48.54
N LYS A 513 -49.70 29.04 49.18
CA LYS A 513 -49.68 28.31 50.46
C LYS A 513 -49.03 26.94 50.40
N THR A 514 -49.01 26.31 49.22
CA THR A 514 -48.30 25.04 49.01
C THR A 514 -46.78 25.21 49.07
N LYS A 515 -46.28 26.45 48.96
CA LYS A 515 -44.86 26.80 48.89
C LYS A 515 -44.15 26.15 47.72
N ARG A 516 -44.87 25.95 46.60
CA ARG A 516 -44.35 25.32 45.40
C ARG A 516 -44.48 26.23 44.18
N ILE A 517 -43.41 26.25 43.39
CA ILE A 517 -43.39 26.83 42.05
C ILE A 517 -43.09 25.71 41.06
N TYR A 518 -44.05 25.43 40.18
CA TYR A 518 -43.95 24.41 39.15
C TYR A 518 -43.49 25.05 37.82
N PHE A 519 -42.69 24.34 37.05
CA PHE A 519 -42.44 24.65 35.65
C PHE A 519 -43.12 23.62 34.76
N VAL A 520 -44.06 24.06 33.92
CA VAL A 520 -44.89 23.17 33.10
C VAL A 520 -45.06 23.70 31.68
N PHE A 521 -45.29 22.77 30.75
CA PHE A 521 -45.85 23.10 29.44
C PHE A 521 -47.37 23.18 29.52
N ASP A 522 -47.95 24.16 28.84
CA ASP A 522 -49.41 24.35 28.78
C ASP A 522 -49.84 24.85 27.39
N ASP A 523 -50.73 24.10 26.74
CA ASP A 523 -51.28 24.41 25.40
C ASP A 523 -52.24 25.61 25.40
N GLU A 524 -52.72 26.03 26.57
CA GLU A 524 -53.56 27.22 26.74
C GLU A 524 -52.74 28.51 26.60
N VAL A 525 -51.43 28.46 26.85
CA VAL A 525 -50.52 29.60 26.70
C VAL A 525 -50.33 29.92 25.22
N LYS A 526 -50.99 30.99 24.75
CA LYS A 526 -50.94 31.43 23.35
C LYS A 526 -49.73 32.31 23.02
N ASP A 527 -49.14 32.93 24.04
CA ASP A 527 -47.91 33.72 23.95
C ASP A 527 -46.69 32.85 24.36
N TYR A 528 -45.54 33.46 24.63
CA TYR A 528 -44.31 32.74 24.97
C TYR A 528 -44.43 31.96 26.30
N ASN A 529 -44.81 32.67 27.36
CA ASN A 529 -44.90 32.16 28.71
C ASN A 529 -45.82 33.05 29.55
N ASP A 530 -46.41 32.50 30.61
CA ASP A 530 -47.12 33.25 31.64
C ASP A 530 -46.95 32.58 33.02
N ILE A 531 -47.57 33.19 34.04
CA ILE A 531 -47.70 32.56 35.35
C ILE A 531 -49.17 32.42 35.73
N LEU A 532 -49.48 31.36 36.48
CA LEU A 532 -50.82 31.07 36.98
C LEU A 532 -50.72 30.59 38.43
N VAL A 533 -51.56 31.13 39.32
CA VAL A 533 -51.81 30.50 40.61
C VAL A 533 -52.96 29.50 40.45
N ASN A 534 -52.72 28.25 40.79
CA ASN A 534 -53.74 27.22 40.82
C ASN A 534 -53.54 26.32 42.05
N GLU A 535 -54.63 25.99 42.76
CA GLU A 535 -54.59 25.14 43.96
C GLU A 535 -53.53 25.58 45.01
N ASP A 536 -53.47 26.89 45.28
CA ASP A 536 -52.50 27.51 46.19
C ASP A 536 -51.00 27.26 45.80
N ALA A 537 -50.71 26.93 44.54
CA ALA A 537 -49.36 26.80 43.96
C ALA A 537 -49.16 27.77 42.79
N LEU A 538 -47.92 28.18 42.54
CA LEU A 538 -47.59 29.00 41.37
C LEU A 538 -47.04 28.12 40.25
N TYR A 539 -47.49 28.36 39.02
CA TYR A 539 -47.04 27.66 37.83
C TYR A 539 -46.40 28.67 36.89
N ILE A 540 -45.14 28.44 36.51
CA ILE A 540 -44.53 28.99 35.30
C ILE A 540 -45.01 28.12 34.15
N ARG A 541 -45.81 28.69 33.26
CA ARG A 541 -46.37 27.96 32.11
C ARG A 541 -45.71 28.45 30.84
N VAL A 542 -45.32 27.52 30.00
CA VAL A 542 -44.65 27.81 28.72
C VAL A 542 -45.44 27.13 27.60
N GLY A 543 -45.69 27.84 26.51
CA GLY A 543 -46.28 27.21 25.33
C GLY A 543 -45.30 26.22 24.70
N PRO A 544 -45.73 25.04 24.20
CA PRO A 544 -44.81 23.98 23.75
C PRO A 544 -43.80 24.39 22.66
N LYS A 545 -44.11 25.42 21.88
CA LYS A 545 -43.24 25.96 20.81
C LYS A 545 -42.31 27.09 21.26
N TYR A 546 -42.43 27.54 22.50
CA TYR A 546 -41.79 28.77 22.98
C TYR A 546 -40.80 28.55 24.12
N LEU A 547 -40.38 27.30 24.36
CA LEU A 547 -39.33 27.01 25.33
C LEU A 547 -38.08 27.85 25.05
N GLY A 548 -37.56 28.51 26.08
CA GLY A 548 -36.39 29.40 25.97
C GLY A 548 -36.64 30.76 25.32
N THR A 549 -37.83 31.02 24.77
CA THR A 549 -38.16 32.33 24.20
C THR A 549 -38.65 33.28 25.28
N ASN A 550 -38.02 34.46 25.40
CA ASN A 550 -38.38 35.48 26.39
C ASN A 550 -38.44 34.96 27.84
N SER A 551 -37.57 34.00 28.20
CA SER A 551 -37.49 33.46 29.56
C SER A 551 -37.13 34.53 30.60
N SER A 552 -36.44 35.59 30.19
CA SER A 552 -36.13 36.76 31.02
C SER A 552 -37.34 37.62 31.36
N ASN A 553 -38.49 37.45 30.69
CA ASN A 553 -39.67 38.29 30.90
C ASN A 553 -40.70 37.66 31.85
N ILE A 554 -40.51 36.42 32.29
CA ILE A 554 -41.47 35.73 33.15
C ILE A 554 -41.70 36.48 34.48
N GLY A 555 -42.96 36.55 34.90
CA GLY A 555 -43.35 37.24 36.13
C GLY A 555 -43.43 38.77 36.02
N TYR A 556 -43.31 39.36 34.82
CA TYR A 556 -43.54 40.80 34.64
C TYR A 556 -44.96 41.24 35.06
N ASN A 557 -45.93 40.33 34.94
CA ASN A 557 -47.33 40.51 35.30
C ASN A 557 -47.67 39.91 36.68
N ILE A 558 -46.68 39.69 37.55
CA ILE A 558 -46.91 39.00 38.82
C ILE A 558 -47.90 39.74 39.74
N ILE A 559 -47.96 41.07 39.65
CA ILE A 559 -48.92 41.89 40.39
C ILE A 559 -50.36 41.64 39.94
N ASP A 560 -50.58 41.30 38.67
CA ASP A 560 -51.94 41.03 38.16
C ASP A 560 -52.42 39.62 38.52
N VAL A 561 -51.49 38.74 38.91
CA VAL A 561 -51.73 37.31 39.19
C VAL A 561 -51.86 37.05 40.70
N LEU A 562 -51.14 37.82 41.53
CA LEU A 562 -51.24 37.81 43.00
C LEU A 562 -52.30 38.81 43.46
#